data_AF-A0A6H5L9M6-F1
#
_entry.id   AF-A0A6H5L9M6-F1
#
_cell.length_a   1.000
_cell.length_b   1.000
_cell.length_c   1.000
_cell.angle_alpha   90.00
_cell.angle_beta   90.00
_cell.angle_gamma   90.00
#
_symmetry.space_group_name_H-M   'P 1'
#
loop_
_entity.id
_entity.type
_entity.pdbx_description
1 polymer ?
#
loop_
_entity_poly.entity_id
_entity_poly.type
_entity_poly.pdbx_seq_one_letter_code
_entity_poly.pdbx_strand_id
1 'polypeptide(L)'
;MVGPYERGDLNVFQKITKADSSLRNDQVRVVGIFVSSDSREESWAAAIDPSGSVLDHLQIPRSRDLRAKKLKAFIKANRPHVVCVSTSAGQASRYMMDTLVDRRSGQHGEPKTGVLADAHREYQRERGDYDDEDEEEEVWKQCSLAPVKDDVACVFARSTRGEKEFADFSVNQRAAVGLARYLQDPLVEFAGMWTTMDSSGNFGHEMFSLRLHPLQDQVPPQQLLKVWTHRMMDAVSAVGVDINHAAEHEHAVGLLQFVPGLGPRKAFKLRERLGTVLGGVVPSRKALLSSQVLKSLVYTNAAGFLRIRERGKLAEQLEGQLDPFDDTRVHPECYNTQDWAQRICANALDVQVNQLDLTAYADELQRQGEGKRAQQLDSIVEEIRYPYRHGNDEMINQMVVHVDRRMPYSTPGEDELFEWLTGETDATLREGVLVPVRIMRHNDAGVRVRLEGGPGLFGFVPGDYVTDDVLPPDPITGQGVVKENQLMEAAIIKVDKARFELKLSLRKSDTMPDPDKALKDDDEFLGLAFEQPLDSDMRRIF
;
A
#
# COMPACT_ATOMS: atom_id res chain seq x y z
N MET A 1 -32.78 9.43 1.46
CA MET A 1 -32.62 8.15 0.74
C MET A 1 -31.15 7.99 0.43
N VAL A 2 -30.42 7.32 1.33
CA VAL A 2 -29.00 6.98 1.19
C VAL A 2 -28.99 5.50 0.81
N GLY A 3 -28.31 5.15 -0.28
CA GLY A 3 -28.33 3.81 -0.87
C GLY A 3 -27.80 2.71 0.07
N PRO A 4 -28.06 1.43 -0.26
CA PRO A 4 -27.61 0.31 0.54
C PRO A 4 -26.09 0.23 0.43
N TYR A 5 -25.38 0.53 1.52
CA TYR A 5 -23.98 0.15 1.68
C TYR A 5 -23.92 -1.38 1.59
N GLU A 6 -23.31 -1.88 0.53
CA GLU A 6 -23.05 -3.31 0.36
C GLU A 6 -22.20 -3.81 1.54
N ARG A 7 -22.70 -4.87 2.18
CA ARG A 7 -22.01 -5.61 3.24
C ARG A 7 -20.72 -6.20 2.66
N GLY A 8 -19.58 -5.74 3.18
CA GLY A 8 -18.28 -6.32 2.86
C GLY A 8 -17.14 -5.36 3.21
N ASP A 9 -17.00 -5.00 4.48
CA ASP A 9 -15.85 -4.23 4.97
C ASP A 9 -14.63 -5.16 5.00
N LEU A 10 -13.94 -5.21 3.86
CA LEU A 10 -12.81 -6.10 3.67
C LEU A 10 -11.49 -5.42 4.13
N ASN A 11 -10.63 -6.04 4.96
CA ASN A 11 -9.26 -5.54 5.29
C ASN A 11 -8.38 -5.41 4.02
N VAL A 12 -7.27 -4.65 4.10
CA VAL A 12 -6.28 -4.38 3.04
C VAL A 12 -5.95 -5.63 2.22
N PHE A 13 -5.82 -6.77 2.89
CA PHE A 13 -5.47 -8.05 2.28
C PHE A 13 -6.67 -8.86 1.78
N GLN A 14 -7.88 -8.59 2.27
CA GLN A 14 -9.09 -9.32 1.93
C GLN A 14 -9.57 -9.04 0.49
N LYS A 15 -9.19 -7.90 -0.11
CA LYS A 15 -9.36 -7.65 -1.56
C LYS A 15 -8.22 -8.20 -2.42
N ILE A 16 -7.01 -8.28 -1.87
CA ILE A 16 -5.82 -8.70 -2.62
C ILE A 16 -5.77 -10.22 -2.77
N THR A 17 -5.97 -10.98 -1.69
CA THR A 17 -5.55 -12.38 -1.66
C THR A 17 -6.53 -13.33 -2.34
N LYS A 18 -7.83 -13.00 -2.48
CA LYS A 18 -8.92 -13.95 -2.84
C LYS A 18 -8.92 -15.28 -2.06
N ALA A 19 -8.01 -15.47 -1.10
CA ALA A 19 -7.59 -16.77 -0.60
C ALA A 19 -7.59 -16.85 0.93
N ASP A 20 -7.56 -15.72 1.66
CA ASP A 20 -7.87 -15.75 3.09
C ASP A 20 -8.45 -14.43 3.56
N SER A 21 -9.73 -14.47 3.96
CA SER A 21 -10.42 -13.34 4.54
C SER A 21 -10.11 -13.13 6.03
N SER A 22 -9.30 -14.01 6.64
CA SER A 22 -9.01 -14.03 8.08
C SER A 22 -7.72 -13.29 8.49
N LEU A 23 -6.78 -13.09 7.56
CA LEU A 23 -5.43 -12.60 7.86
C LEU A 23 -5.39 -11.10 8.18
N ARG A 24 -4.78 -10.74 9.32
CA ARG A 24 -4.47 -9.37 9.73
C ARG A 24 -3.12 -8.91 9.17
N ASN A 25 -2.87 -7.59 9.08
CA ASN A 25 -1.62 -7.05 8.52
C ASN A 25 -0.36 -7.60 9.20
N ASP A 26 -0.45 -7.89 10.50
CA ASP A 26 0.61 -8.45 11.34
C ASP A 26 0.78 -9.98 11.19
N GLN A 27 0.09 -10.60 10.24
CA GLN A 27 0.24 -12.01 9.87
C GLN A 27 0.72 -12.19 8.42
N VAL A 28 0.87 -11.10 7.66
CA VAL A 28 1.13 -11.16 6.22
C VAL A 28 2.61 -11.04 5.88
N ARG A 29 3.20 -12.15 5.42
CA ARG A 29 4.47 -12.16 4.66
C ARG A 29 4.31 -11.52 3.28
N VAL A 30 5.21 -10.60 2.93
CA VAL A 30 5.19 -9.88 1.65
C VAL A 30 6.53 -10.03 0.93
N VAL A 31 6.49 -10.19 -0.39
CA VAL A 31 7.67 -10.04 -1.24
C VAL A 31 7.53 -8.77 -2.07
N GLY A 32 8.44 -7.81 -1.88
CA GLY A 32 8.53 -6.60 -2.69
C GLY A 32 9.52 -6.77 -3.84
N ILE A 33 9.09 -6.48 -5.06
CA ILE A 33 9.91 -6.51 -6.27
C ILE A 33 10.07 -5.09 -6.78
N PHE A 34 11.27 -4.55 -6.60
CA PHE A 34 11.65 -3.27 -7.18
C PHE A 34 12.28 -3.50 -8.56
N VAL A 35 11.59 -3.02 -9.60
CA VAL A 35 12.06 -3.04 -10.98
C VAL A 35 12.79 -1.74 -11.28
N SER A 36 14.02 -1.87 -11.78
CA SER A 36 14.80 -0.72 -12.22
C SER A 36 14.34 -0.24 -13.59
N SER A 37 14.20 1.08 -13.75
CA SER A 37 13.99 1.72 -15.06
C SER A 37 15.28 1.81 -15.88
N ASP A 38 16.45 1.94 -15.23
CA ASP A 38 17.75 1.91 -15.90
C ASP A 38 18.21 0.46 -16.11
N SER A 39 18.43 0.13 -17.38
CA SER A 39 19.05 -1.13 -17.83
C SER A 39 20.43 -1.41 -17.25
N ARG A 40 21.15 -0.40 -16.74
CA ARG A 40 22.48 -0.53 -16.12
C ARG A 40 22.39 -0.96 -14.67
N GLU A 41 21.32 -0.57 -13.99
CA GLU A 41 21.06 -0.94 -12.63
C GLU A 41 20.41 -2.33 -12.55
N GLU A 42 20.29 -2.83 -11.32
CA GLU A 42 19.78 -4.16 -11.03
C GLU A 42 18.40 -4.05 -10.39
N SER A 43 17.51 -4.96 -10.75
CA SER A 43 16.21 -5.13 -10.09
C SER A 43 16.36 -6.10 -8.92
N TRP A 44 15.62 -5.88 -7.85
CA TRP A 44 15.75 -6.62 -6.61
C TRP A 44 14.40 -7.09 -6.09
N ALA A 45 14.39 -8.25 -5.46
CA ALA A 45 13.27 -8.73 -4.66
C ALA A 45 13.70 -8.83 -3.19
N ALA A 46 12.82 -8.47 -2.26
CA ALA A 46 13.03 -8.63 -0.83
C ALA A 46 11.79 -9.28 -0.20
N ALA A 47 12.00 -10.33 0.59
CA ALA A 47 10.96 -10.98 1.39
C ALA A 47 11.00 -10.41 2.79
N ILE A 48 9.84 -10.02 3.32
CA ILE A 48 9.69 -9.57 4.70
C ILE A 48 8.68 -10.44 5.44
N ASP A 49 8.95 -10.62 6.73
CA ASP A 49 8.06 -11.31 7.64
C ASP A 49 6.88 -10.41 8.04
N PRO A 50 5.90 -10.93 8.79
CA PRO A 50 4.76 -10.13 9.24
C PRO A 50 5.12 -9.02 10.24
N SER A 51 6.37 -8.96 10.73
CA SER A 51 6.88 -7.87 11.57
C SER A 51 7.58 -6.77 10.76
N GLY A 52 7.64 -6.91 9.44
CA GLY A 52 8.38 -6.00 8.57
C GLY A 52 9.90 -6.21 8.61
N SER A 53 10.39 -7.29 9.21
CA SER A 53 11.81 -7.65 9.22
C SER A 53 12.16 -8.42 7.94
N VAL A 54 13.36 -8.20 7.40
CA VAL A 54 13.80 -8.83 6.16
C VAL A 54 14.18 -10.29 6.41
N LEU A 55 13.57 -11.20 5.64
CA LEU A 55 13.85 -12.64 5.68
C LEU A 55 14.91 -13.05 4.67
N ASP A 56 14.75 -12.59 3.43
CA ASP A 56 15.59 -12.99 2.29
C ASP A 56 15.55 -11.91 1.20
N HIS A 57 16.53 -11.92 0.29
CA HIS A 57 16.57 -11.01 -0.84
C HIS A 57 17.20 -11.66 -2.08
N LEU A 58 16.75 -11.26 -3.26
CA LEU A 58 17.20 -11.80 -4.53
C LEU A 58 17.51 -10.68 -5.52
N GLN A 59 18.74 -10.68 -6.03
CA GLN A 59 19.08 -9.93 -7.24
C GLN A 59 18.43 -10.60 -8.45
N ILE A 60 17.58 -9.86 -9.16
CA ILE A 60 16.78 -10.39 -10.26
C ILE A 60 17.61 -10.43 -11.55
N PRO A 61 17.83 -11.62 -12.14
CA PRO A 61 18.59 -11.74 -13.37
C PRO A 61 17.94 -11.01 -14.56
N ARG A 62 18.78 -10.45 -15.43
CA ARG A 62 18.32 -9.86 -16.70
C ARG A 62 17.79 -10.90 -17.67
N SER A 63 18.40 -12.09 -17.72
CA SER A 63 17.96 -13.21 -18.57
C SER A 63 16.54 -13.65 -18.20
N ARG A 64 15.63 -13.69 -19.19
CA ARG A 64 14.22 -14.03 -19.00
C ARG A 64 14.03 -15.41 -18.36
N ASP A 65 14.76 -16.40 -18.84
CA ASP A 65 14.58 -17.78 -18.40
C ASP A 65 15.14 -17.99 -17.00
N LEU A 66 16.31 -17.40 -16.71
CA LEU A 66 16.92 -17.45 -15.39
C LEU A 66 16.09 -16.65 -14.37
N ARG A 67 15.51 -15.52 -14.78
CA ARG A 67 14.62 -14.69 -13.96
C ARG A 67 13.42 -15.49 -13.45
N ALA A 68 12.66 -16.10 -14.36
CA ALA A 68 11.49 -16.87 -13.99
C ALA A 68 11.86 -18.05 -13.06
N LYS A 69 12.98 -18.74 -13.34
CA LYS A 69 13.47 -19.84 -12.50
C LYS A 69 13.85 -19.38 -11.09
N LYS A 70 14.62 -18.29 -10.97
CA LYS A 70 15.06 -17.76 -9.66
C LYS A 70 13.90 -17.17 -8.85
N LEU A 71 13.02 -16.39 -9.48
CA LEU A 71 11.84 -15.84 -8.81
C LEU A 71 10.92 -16.95 -8.31
N LYS A 72 10.69 -18.00 -9.11
CA LYS A 72 9.90 -19.16 -8.68
C LYS A 72 10.48 -19.80 -7.41
N ALA A 73 11.79 -20.05 -7.41
CA ALA A 73 12.47 -20.65 -6.26
C ALA A 73 12.40 -19.75 -5.02
N PHE A 74 12.62 -18.44 -5.19
CA PHE A 74 12.58 -17.45 -4.11
C PHE A 74 11.18 -17.31 -3.49
N ILE A 75 10.14 -17.24 -4.32
CA ILE A 75 8.75 -17.13 -3.88
C ILE A 75 8.31 -18.41 -3.15
N LYS A 76 8.67 -19.59 -3.69
CA LYS A 76 8.40 -20.87 -3.03
C LYS A 76 9.09 -20.98 -1.67
N ALA A 77 10.34 -20.53 -1.56
CA ALA A 77 11.10 -20.59 -0.31
C ALA A 77 10.51 -19.68 0.78
N ASN A 78 10.08 -18.47 0.40
CA ASN A 78 9.59 -17.47 1.35
C ASN A 78 8.07 -17.56 1.63
N ARG A 79 7.31 -18.30 0.81
CA ARG A 79 5.87 -18.55 0.97
C ARG A 79 5.07 -17.27 1.31
N PRO A 80 5.19 -16.20 0.50
CA PRO A 80 4.51 -14.94 0.79
C PRO A 80 3.01 -15.07 0.57
N HIS A 81 2.22 -14.22 1.23
CA HIS A 81 0.78 -14.12 0.92
C HIS A 81 0.55 -13.15 -0.25
N VAL A 82 1.39 -12.12 -0.36
CA VAL A 82 1.32 -11.12 -1.43
C VAL A 82 2.70 -10.84 -2.00
N VAL A 83 2.76 -10.68 -3.32
CA VAL A 83 3.92 -10.17 -4.05
C VAL A 83 3.56 -8.79 -4.59
N CYS A 84 4.31 -7.75 -4.21
CA CYS A 84 4.16 -6.42 -4.80
C CYS A 84 5.25 -6.08 -5.81
N VAL A 85 4.90 -5.27 -6.80
CA VAL A 85 5.80 -4.82 -7.88
C VAL A 85 5.73 -3.30 -7.99
N SER A 86 6.89 -2.65 -8.04
CA SER A 86 7.01 -1.19 -8.22
C SER A 86 6.44 -0.75 -9.57
N THR A 87 5.94 0.49 -9.68
CA THR A 87 5.33 1.00 -10.92
C THR A 87 6.19 1.99 -11.68
N SER A 88 7.16 2.65 -11.04
CA SER A 88 7.97 3.72 -11.65
C SER A 88 8.78 3.31 -12.89
N ALA A 89 9.08 2.01 -13.09
CA ALA A 89 9.78 1.52 -14.27
C ALA A 89 8.85 1.25 -15.49
N GLY A 90 7.57 1.59 -15.38
CA GLY A 90 6.59 1.57 -16.45
C GLY A 90 6.50 0.25 -17.20
N GLN A 91 6.86 0.22 -18.48
CA GLN A 91 6.78 -1.00 -19.30
C GLN A 91 7.60 -2.16 -18.72
N ALA A 92 8.73 -1.89 -18.05
CA ALA A 92 9.52 -2.93 -17.42
C ALA A 92 8.78 -3.55 -16.22
N SER A 93 8.12 -2.72 -15.41
CA SER A 93 7.26 -3.15 -14.31
C SER A 93 6.08 -3.96 -14.80
N ARG A 94 5.40 -3.51 -15.86
CA ARG A 94 4.32 -4.26 -16.49
C ARG A 94 4.78 -5.63 -16.97
N TYR A 95 5.92 -5.69 -17.65
CA TYR A 95 6.50 -6.96 -18.09
C TYR A 95 6.83 -7.89 -16.91
N MET A 96 7.26 -7.34 -15.78
CA MET A 96 7.47 -8.11 -14.55
C MET A 96 6.15 -8.68 -14.02
N MET A 97 5.09 -7.87 -13.95
CA MET A 97 3.75 -8.29 -13.54
C MET A 97 3.20 -9.40 -14.45
N ASP A 98 3.31 -9.23 -15.77
CA ASP A 98 2.95 -10.26 -16.75
C ASP A 98 3.76 -11.54 -16.48
N THR A 99 5.08 -11.44 -16.27
CA THR A 99 5.92 -12.64 -15.98
C THR A 99 5.45 -13.40 -14.74
N LEU A 100 4.91 -12.70 -13.74
CA LEU A 100 4.43 -13.29 -12.50
C LEU A 100 3.06 -13.98 -12.67
N VAL A 101 2.15 -13.40 -13.48
CA VAL A 101 0.76 -13.86 -13.63
C VAL A 101 0.54 -14.70 -14.90
N ASP A 102 1.01 -14.22 -16.05
CA ASP A 102 0.73 -14.76 -17.38
C ASP A 102 2.00 -14.97 -18.21
N ARG A 103 2.29 -16.22 -18.57
CA ARG A 103 3.21 -16.48 -19.69
C ARG A 103 2.40 -16.54 -20.98
N ARG A 104 2.49 -15.49 -21.81
CA ARG A 104 2.03 -15.57 -23.21
C ARG A 104 2.57 -16.86 -23.85
N SER A 105 1.66 -17.60 -24.48
CA SER A 105 1.82 -18.91 -25.15
C SER A 105 3.26 -19.28 -25.51
N GLY A 106 3.75 -20.37 -24.93
CA GLY A 106 5.03 -20.96 -25.34
C GLY A 106 4.94 -21.61 -26.73
N GLN A 107 6.08 -21.74 -27.40
CA GLN A 107 6.21 -22.74 -28.46
C GLN A 107 5.90 -24.12 -27.86
N HIS A 108 5.04 -24.90 -28.54
CA HIS A 108 4.55 -26.25 -28.19
C HIS A 108 3.26 -26.39 -27.35
N GLY A 109 2.36 -25.40 -27.34
CA GLY A 109 0.94 -25.66 -27.02
C GLY A 109 0.59 -26.03 -25.58
N GLU A 110 1.55 -26.12 -24.65
CA GLU A 110 1.25 -26.21 -23.21
C GLU A 110 0.83 -24.85 -22.64
N PRO A 111 -0.22 -24.79 -21.80
CA PRO A 111 -0.59 -23.57 -21.09
C PRO A 111 0.50 -23.24 -20.07
N LYS A 112 1.40 -22.32 -20.43
CA LYS A 112 2.39 -21.79 -19.48
C LYS A 112 1.67 -20.84 -18.53
N THR A 113 1.57 -21.23 -17.26
CA THR A 113 1.08 -20.35 -16.19
C THR A 113 2.18 -19.40 -15.73
N GLY A 114 1.81 -18.34 -15.00
CA GLY A 114 2.77 -17.42 -14.40
C GLY A 114 3.63 -18.04 -13.29
N VAL A 115 4.70 -17.32 -12.93
CA VAL A 115 5.67 -17.74 -11.90
C VAL A 115 4.99 -18.00 -10.54
N LEU A 116 3.96 -17.24 -10.19
CA LEU A 116 3.25 -17.41 -8.90
C LEU A 116 2.53 -18.77 -8.84
N ALA A 117 1.78 -19.10 -9.90
CA ALA A 117 1.08 -20.37 -10.01
C ALA A 117 2.06 -21.56 -10.09
N ASP A 118 3.17 -21.40 -10.82
CA ASP A 118 4.22 -22.42 -10.91
C ASP A 118 4.87 -22.70 -9.55
N ALA A 119 5.17 -21.65 -8.78
CA ALA A 119 5.75 -21.80 -7.44
C ALA A 119 4.82 -22.54 -6.50
N HIS A 120 3.52 -22.19 -6.52
CA HIS A 120 2.50 -22.83 -5.69
C HIS A 120 2.26 -24.30 -6.07
N ARG A 121 2.17 -24.62 -7.37
CA ARG A 121 2.05 -26.03 -7.82
C ARG A 121 3.26 -26.87 -7.47
N GLU A 122 4.46 -26.30 -7.55
CA GLU A 122 5.69 -27.00 -7.14
C GLU A 122 5.71 -27.26 -5.63
N TYR A 123 5.27 -26.29 -4.82
CA TYR A 123 5.08 -26.48 -3.38
C TYR A 123 4.07 -27.59 -3.07
N GLN A 124 2.90 -27.60 -3.71
CA GLN A 124 1.89 -28.65 -3.51
C GLN A 124 2.43 -30.04 -3.89
N ARG A 125 3.16 -30.13 -5.01
CA ARG A 125 3.77 -31.39 -5.47
C ARG A 125 4.85 -31.90 -4.52
N GLU A 126 5.63 -31.00 -3.92
CA GLU A 126 6.68 -31.35 -2.95
C GLU A 126 6.11 -31.70 -1.58
N ARG A 127 4.99 -31.08 -1.17
CA ARG A 127 4.27 -31.46 0.04
C ARG A 127 3.76 -32.90 -0.10
N GLY A 128 3.16 -33.29 -1.22
CA GLY A 128 2.62 -34.65 -1.44
C GLY A 128 1.24 -34.86 -0.79
N ASP A 129 0.58 -35.98 -1.13
CA ASP A 129 -0.71 -36.44 -0.55
C ASP A 129 -0.48 -37.09 0.84
N TYR A 130 0.21 -36.43 1.75
CA TYR A 130 0.29 -36.94 3.13
C TYR A 130 -1.06 -36.71 3.81
N ASP A 131 -1.66 -37.81 4.29
CA ASP A 131 -2.93 -37.85 5.01
C ASP A 131 -2.99 -36.76 6.09
N ASP A 132 -4.16 -36.11 6.18
CA ASP A 132 -4.52 -34.94 7.01
C ASP A 132 -4.44 -35.18 8.54
N GLU A 133 -3.53 -36.02 9.06
CA GLU A 133 -3.45 -36.33 10.49
C GLU A 133 -2.66 -35.30 11.32
N ASP A 134 -1.88 -34.41 10.68
CA ASP A 134 -1.20 -33.28 11.33
C ASP A 134 -1.90 -31.95 10.95
N GLU A 135 -3.03 -31.65 11.59
CA GLU A 135 -3.88 -30.46 11.36
C GLU A 135 -3.21 -29.10 11.68
N GLU A 136 -1.93 -29.07 12.06
CA GLU A 136 -1.27 -27.85 12.60
C GLU A 136 -0.42 -27.05 11.61
N GLU A 137 -0.03 -27.57 10.44
CA GLU A 137 0.76 -26.81 9.45
C GLU A 137 -0.11 -26.08 8.42
N GLU A 138 -0.23 -24.76 8.59
CA GLU A 138 -0.89 -23.83 7.67
C GLU A 138 -0.45 -24.04 6.21
N VAL A 139 -1.39 -24.48 5.37
CA VAL A 139 -1.14 -24.73 3.94
C VAL A 139 -0.90 -23.40 3.22
N TRP A 140 0.27 -23.23 2.60
CA TRP A 140 0.55 -22.02 1.84
C TRP A 140 -0.37 -21.90 0.62
N LYS A 141 -1.29 -20.93 0.65
CA LYS A 141 -2.21 -20.62 -0.45
C LYS A 141 -1.51 -19.85 -1.57
N GLN A 142 -2.09 -19.88 -2.77
CA GLN A 142 -1.53 -19.15 -3.92
C GLN A 142 -1.49 -17.64 -3.62
N CYS A 143 -0.29 -17.06 -3.72
CA CYS A 143 -0.07 -15.65 -3.48
C CYS A 143 -0.67 -14.75 -4.57
N SER A 144 -1.07 -13.55 -4.17
CA SER A 144 -1.64 -12.54 -5.06
C SER A 144 -0.65 -11.46 -5.46
N LEU A 145 -0.89 -10.82 -6.60
CA LEU A 145 -0.06 -9.74 -7.14
C LEU A 145 -0.67 -8.37 -6.78
N ALA A 146 0.16 -7.45 -6.28
CA ALA A 146 -0.24 -6.07 -5.99
C ALA A 146 0.71 -5.06 -6.69
N PRO A 147 0.24 -4.30 -7.68
CA PRO A 147 0.97 -3.13 -8.17
C PRO A 147 1.04 -2.05 -7.07
N VAL A 148 2.20 -1.46 -6.81
CA VAL A 148 2.36 -0.49 -5.72
C VAL A 148 3.21 0.70 -6.18
N LYS A 149 2.73 1.92 -5.91
CA LYS A 149 3.52 3.15 -6.09
C LYS A 149 4.76 3.08 -5.20
N ASP A 150 5.92 3.30 -5.81
CA ASP A 150 7.21 3.14 -5.15
C ASP A 150 7.85 4.47 -4.73
N ASP A 151 7.12 5.59 -4.77
CA ASP A 151 7.65 6.92 -4.39
C ASP A 151 8.16 6.92 -2.94
N VAL A 152 7.36 6.42 -2.01
CA VAL A 152 7.72 6.31 -0.59
C VAL A 152 8.92 5.38 -0.39
N ALA A 153 8.92 4.24 -1.09
CA ALA A 153 10.02 3.28 -1.05
C ALA A 153 11.32 3.87 -1.62
N CYS A 154 11.22 4.69 -2.67
CA CYS A 154 12.33 5.41 -3.29
C CYS A 154 12.90 6.50 -2.38
N VAL A 155 12.07 7.19 -1.60
CA VAL A 155 12.50 8.14 -0.58
C VAL A 155 13.23 7.41 0.54
N PHE A 156 12.66 6.32 1.08
CA PHE A 156 13.32 5.49 2.08
C PHE A 156 14.68 4.94 1.61
N ALA A 157 14.74 4.43 0.38
CA ALA A 157 15.95 3.85 -0.19
C ALA A 157 17.13 4.83 -0.29
N ARG A 158 16.86 6.14 -0.31
CA ARG A 158 17.86 7.21 -0.40
C ARG A 158 18.00 8.00 0.90
N SER A 159 17.21 7.69 1.92
CA SER A 159 17.25 8.40 3.19
C SER A 159 18.39 7.92 4.07
N THR A 160 18.81 8.79 4.99
CA THR A 160 19.80 8.42 6.02
C THR A 160 19.29 7.31 6.94
N ARG A 161 17.96 7.16 7.08
CA ARG A 161 17.34 6.04 7.79
C ARG A 161 17.61 4.73 7.06
N GLY A 162 17.33 4.67 5.76
CA GLY A 162 17.57 3.49 4.94
C GLY A 162 19.05 3.10 4.89
N GLU A 163 19.96 4.09 4.82
CA GLU A 163 21.41 3.84 4.86
C GLU A 163 21.88 3.26 6.20
N LYS A 164 21.30 3.72 7.32
CA LYS A 164 21.65 3.19 8.65
C LYS A 164 21.10 1.80 8.87
N GLU A 165 19.86 1.56 8.47
CA GLU A 165 19.19 0.28 8.68
C GLU A 165 19.78 -0.83 7.81
N PHE A 166 20.16 -0.51 6.57
CA PHE A 166 20.70 -1.46 5.61
C PHE A 166 21.95 -0.92 4.91
N ALA A 167 23.03 -0.74 5.67
CA ALA A 167 24.29 -0.17 5.19
C ALA A 167 24.92 -0.96 4.03
N ASP A 168 24.75 -2.28 4.02
CA ASP A 168 25.31 -3.16 3.00
C ASP A 168 24.41 -3.31 1.75
N PHE A 169 23.20 -2.74 1.78
CA PHE A 169 22.23 -2.90 0.69
C PHE A 169 22.36 -1.78 -0.33
N SER A 170 22.27 -2.16 -1.61
CA SER A 170 22.14 -1.19 -2.70
C SER A 170 20.84 -0.38 -2.58
N VAL A 171 20.77 0.78 -3.24
CA VAL A 171 19.56 1.63 -3.22
C VAL A 171 18.34 0.85 -3.69
N ASN A 172 18.44 0.11 -4.80
CA ASN A 172 17.31 -0.66 -5.35
C ASN A 172 16.91 -1.84 -4.46
N GLN A 173 17.87 -2.42 -3.72
CA GLN A 173 17.59 -3.45 -2.73
C GLN A 173 16.85 -2.87 -1.51
N ARG A 174 17.24 -1.69 -1.03
CA ARG A 174 16.50 -0.95 0.02
C ARG A 174 15.10 -0.55 -0.46
N ALA A 175 14.96 -0.15 -1.72
CA ALA A 175 13.67 0.16 -2.31
C ALA A 175 12.74 -1.07 -2.35
N ALA A 176 13.27 -2.27 -2.61
CA ALA A 176 12.47 -3.50 -2.55
C ALA A 176 11.94 -3.78 -1.14
N VAL A 177 12.75 -3.55 -0.10
CA VAL A 177 12.32 -3.65 1.31
C VAL A 177 11.25 -2.60 1.64
N GLY A 178 11.49 -1.33 1.26
CA GLY A 178 10.56 -0.23 1.47
C GLY A 178 9.21 -0.46 0.79
N LEU A 179 9.21 -1.04 -0.42
CA LEU A 179 7.98 -1.37 -1.15
C LEU A 179 7.14 -2.42 -0.43
N ALA A 180 7.79 -3.46 0.10
CA ALA A 180 7.13 -4.51 0.84
C ALA A 180 6.52 -3.97 2.15
N ARG A 181 7.28 -3.17 2.90
CA ARG A 181 6.81 -2.53 4.15
C ARG A 181 5.69 -1.52 3.89
N TYR A 182 5.79 -0.76 2.80
CA TYR A 182 4.76 0.19 2.40
C TYR A 182 3.42 -0.50 2.11
N LEU A 183 3.45 -1.69 1.48
CA LEU A 183 2.23 -2.47 1.30
C LEU A 183 1.66 -2.96 2.64
N GLN A 184 2.51 -3.42 3.57
CA GLN A 184 2.09 -3.91 4.89
C GLN A 184 1.47 -2.81 5.74
N ASP A 185 2.16 -1.69 5.90
CA ASP A 185 1.66 -0.52 6.61
C ASP A 185 2.22 0.79 6.04
N PRO A 186 1.43 1.49 5.20
CA PRO A 186 1.82 2.80 4.68
C PRO A 186 2.14 3.81 5.79
N LEU A 187 1.39 3.79 6.89
CA LEU A 187 1.50 4.80 7.96
C LEU A 187 2.86 4.72 8.66
N VAL A 188 3.42 3.52 8.82
CA VAL A 188 4.77 3.31 9.37
C VAL A 188 5.82 3.94 8.46
N GLU A 189 5.73 3.69 7.15
CA GLU A 189 6.70 4.21 6.18
C GLU A 189 6.65 5.74 6.06
N PHE A 190 5.45 6.32 6.04
CA PHE A 190 5.26 7.78 6.10
C PHE A 190 5.79 8.37 7.41
N ALA A 191 5.49 7.75 8.56
CA ALA A 191 6.00 8.21 9.86
C ALA A 191 7.53 8.18 9.92
N GLY A 192 8.12 7.22 9.21
CA GLY A 192 9.56 7.09 9.06
C GLY A 192 10.23 8.30 8.38
N MET A 193 9.51 9.10 7.59
CA MET A 193 10.03 10.34 6.96
C MET A 193 10.30 11.47 7.95
N TRP A 194 9.81 11.35 9.20
CA TRP A 194 10.07 12.28 10.30
C TRP A 194 11.15 11.77 11.27
N THR A 195 11.85 10.69 10.96
CA THR A 195 12.88 10.14 11.87
C THR A 195 14.21 10.88 11.77
N THR A 196 14.44 11.59 10.67
CA THR A 196 15.69 12.26 10.32
C THR A 196 15.48 13.78 10.32
N MET A 197 16.46 14.52 10.85
CA MET A 197 16.48 15.99 10.75
C MET A 197 17.24 16.41 9.49
N ASP A 198 16.77 17.46 8.83
CA ASP A 198 17.56 18.16 7.80
C ASP A 198 18.73 18.94 8.43
N SER A 199 19.57 19.54 7.59
CA SER A 199 20.69 20.40 8.01
C SER A 199 20.26 21.65 8.79
N SER A 200 18.98 22.01 8.72
CA SER A 200 18.37 23.15 9.40
C SER A 200 17.66 22.75 10.70
N GLY A 201 17.66 21.47 11.07
CA GLY A 201 17.04 20.94 12.28
C GLY A 201 15.54 20.63 12.18
N ASN A 202 14.96 20.58 10.97
CA ASN A 202 13.55 20.25 10.75
C ASN A 202 13.35 18.75 10.49
N PHE A 203 12.30 18.18 11.07
CA PHE A 203 11.83 16.83 10.76
C PHE A 203 10.80 16.86 9.64
N GLY A 204 10.68 15.75 8.89
CA GLY A 204 9.66 15.59 7.86
C GLY A 204 10.02 16.21 6.50
N HIS A 205 11.23 16.72 6.33
CA HIS A 205 11.67 17.32 5.06
C HIS A 205 11.64 16.33 3.88
N GLU A 206 11.77 15.03 4.16
CA GLU A 206 11.68 13.96 3.16
C GLU A 206 10.32 13.95 2.44
N MET A 207 9.24 14.43 3.09
CA MET A 207 7.90 14.56 2.50
C MET A 207 7.86 15.46 1.26
N PHE A 208 8.75 16.44 1.16
CA PHE A 208 8.82 17.32 -0.02
C PHE A 208 9.31 16.59 -1.27
N SER A 209 9.91 15.40 -1.11
CA SER A 209 10.27 14.54 -2.23
C SER A 209 9.04 13.88 -2.86
N LEU A 210 7.91 13.84 -2.14
CA LEU A 210 6.65 13.36 -2.64
C LEU A 210 5.86 14.51 -3.27
N ARG A 211 5.28 14.24 -4.43
CA ARG A 211 4.37 15.16 -5.12
C ARG A 211 2.93 14.78 -4.78
N LEU A 212 2.45 15.27 -3.64
CA LEU A 212 1.09 14.97 -3.17
C LEU A 212 0.03 15.83 -3.85
N HIS A 213 0.41 17.02 -4.35
CA HIS A 213 -0.50 17.93 -5.05
C HIS A 213 0.27 18.80 -6.06
N PRO A 214 -0.28 19.09 -7.26
CA PRO A 214 0.40 19.91 -8.27
C PRO A 214 0.77 21.33 -7.80
N LEU A 215 -0.05 21.90 -6.90
CA LEU A 215 0.16 23.24 -6.32
C LEU A 215 0.92 23.23 -4.99
N GLN A 216 1.53 22.10 -4.59
CA GLN A 216 2.27 21.99 -3.33
C GLN A 216 3.35 23.06 -3.21
N ASP A 217 4.07 23.35 -4.30
CA ASP A 217 5.16 24.33 -4.32
C ASP A 217 4.69 25.79 -4.17
N GLN A 218 3.38 26.04 -4.24
CA GLN A 218 2.79 27.37 -4.03
C GLN A 218 2.51 27.68 -2.56
N VAL A 219 2.67 26.70 -1.66
CA VAL A 219 2.39 26.85 -0.23
C VAL A 219 3.71 26.92 0.55
N PRO A 220 3.84 27.83 1.54
CA PRO A 220 5.04 27.89 2.37
C PRO A 220 5.38 26.53 3.02
N PRO A 221 6.63 26.05 2.93
CA PRO A 221 7.03 24.73 3.43
C PRO A 221 6.67 24.47 4.90
N GLN A 222 6.82 25.48 5.77
CA GLN A 222 6.53 25.34 7.20
C GLN A 222 5.03 25.13 7.45
N GLN A 223 4.17 25.71 6.62
CA GLN A 223 2.72 25.52 6.72
C GLN A 223 2.33 24.11 6.28
N LEU A 224 2.93 23.60 5.21
CA LEU A 224 2.74 22.22 4.75
C LEU A 224 3.19 21.20 5.81
N LEU A 225 4.40 21.34 6.34
CA LEU A 225 4.91 20.46 7.40
C LEU A 225 3.99 20.43 8.62
N LYS A 226 3.45 21.60 9.03
CA LYS A 226 2.51 21.69 10.15
C LYS A 226 1.22 20.92 9.86
N VAL A 227 0.64 21.10 8.67
CA VAL A 227 -0.60 20.41 8.26
C VAL A 227 -0.36 18.90 8.16
N TRP A 228 0.71 18.45 7.49
CA TRP A 228 1.06 17.04 7.41
C TRP A 228 1.31 16.43 8.78
N THR A 229 1.99 17.13 9.68
CA THR A 229 2.21 16.67 11.05
C THR A 229 0.90 16.47 11.80
N HIS A 230 -0.05 17.40 11.69
CA HIS A 230 -1.38 17.23 12.29
C HIS A 230 -2.13 16.03 11.69
N ARG A 231 -2.07 15.86 10.37
CA ARG A 231 -2.70 14.73 9.70
C ARG A 231 -2.11 13.40 10.16
N MET A 232 -0.78 13.31 10.27
CA MET A 232 -0.10 12.14 10.82
C MET A 232 -0.52 11.87 12.29
N MET A 233 -0.71 12.91 13.11
CA MET A 233 -1.24 12.74 14.47
C MET A 233 -2.66 12.18 14.47
N ASP A 234 -3.53 12.67 13.60
CA ASP A 234 -4.92 12.17 13.47
C ASP A 234 -4.91 10.69 13.04
N ALA A 235 -4.13 10.33 12.01
CA ALA A 235 -4.03 8.97 11.50
C ALA A 235 -3.43 8.00 12.54
N VAL A 236 -2.32 8.37 13.19
CA VAL A 236 -1.70 7.55 14.24
C VAL A 236 -2.62 7.40 15.46
N SER A 237 -3.36 8.44 15.83
CA SER A 237 -4.33 8.38 16.92
C SER A 237 -5.54 7.50 16.59
N ALA A 238 -5.99 7.53 15.33
CA ALA A 238 -7.09 6.69 14.87
C ALA A 238 -6.72 5.19 14.88
N VAL A 239 -5.52 4.84 14.41
CA VAL A 239 -5.04 3.46 14.31
C VAL A 239 -4.51 2.93 15.66
N GLY A 240 -3.83 3.77 16.44
CA GLY A 240 -3.09 3.37 17.64
C GLY A 240 -1.75 2.68 17.31
N VAL A 241 -0.82 2.72 18.25
CA VAL A 241 0.54 2.19 18.09
C VAL A 241 0.75 1.00 19.01
N ASP A 242 1.12 -0.16 18.46
CA ASP A 242 1.62 -1.27 19.27
C ASP A 242 3.00 -0.90 19.83
N ILE A 243 3.06 -0.73 21.15
CA ILE A 243 4.27 -0.27 21.83
C ILE A 243 5.38 -1.32 21.84
N ASN A 244 5.04 -2.61 21.89
CA ASN A 244 6.02 -3.68 21.91
C ASN A 244 6.62 -3.88 20.53
N HIS A 245 5.78 -3.83 19.49
CA HIS A 245 6.25 -3.84 18.12
C HIS A 245 7.16 -2.63 17.82
N ALA A 246 6.76 -1.43 18.24
CA ALA A 246 7.60 -0.23 18.10
C ALA A 246 8.88 -0.28 18.94
N ALA A 247 8.91 -1.04 20.04
CA ALA A 247 10.11 -1.22 20.86
C ALA A 247 11.10 -2.21 20.24
N GLU A 248 10.60 -3.28 19.60
CA GLU A 248 11.42 -4.33 19.00
C GLU A 248 11.94 -3.94 17.61
N HIS A 249 11.15 -3.22 16.81
CA HIS A 249 11.48 -2.93 15.41
C HIS A 249 11.73 -1.44 15.15
N GLU A 250 12.93 -1.12 14.65
CA GLU A 250 13.38 0.27 14.45
C GLU A 250 12.52 1.06 13.45
N HIS A 251 12.03 0.40 12.39
CA HIS A 251 11.20 1.06 11.38
C HIS A 251 9.83 1.52 11.94
N ALA A 252 9.29 0.85 12.97
CA ALA A 252 8.01 1.19 13.58
C ALA A 252 8.10 2.30 14.65
N VAL A 253 9.30 2.59 15.18
CA VAL A 253 9.54 3.63 16.21
C VAL A 253 9.03 5.00 15.77
N GLY A 254 9.08 5.29 14.46
CA GLY A 254 8.65 6.56 13.89
C GLY A 254 7.20 6.93 14.21
N LEU A 255 6.33 5.97 14.49
CA LEU A 255 4.94 6.21 14.88
C LEU A 255 4.82 6.90 16.25
N LEU A 256 5.70 6.57 17.20
CA LEU A 256 5.60 7.03 18.59
C LEU A 256 5.65 8.56 18.72
N GLN A 257 6.29 9.27 17.77
CA GLN A 257 6.37 10.73 17.84
C GLN A 257 5.03 11.43 17.57
N PHE A 258 4.11 10.75 16.88
CA PHE A 258 2.80 11.29 16.56
C PHE A 258 1.74 10.93 17.59
N VAL A 259 2.06 10.06 18.54
CA VAL A 259 1.18 9.73 19.66
C VAL A 259 0.97 10.98 20.53
N PRO A 260 -0.29 11.33 20.86
CA PRO A 260 -0.61 12.47 21.70
C PRO A 260 0.19 12.48 23.00
N GLY A 261 0.94 13.57 23.21
CA GLY A 261 1.76 13.77 24.42
C GLY A 261 3.22 13.32 24.31
N LEU A 262 3.64 12.54 23.31
CA LEU A 262 5.04 12.13 23.14
C LEU A 262 5.86 13.16 22.35
N GLY A 263 5.62 13.36 21.06
CA GLY A 263 6.50 14.16 20.21
C GLY A 263 7.90 13.54 20.03
N PRO A 264 8.75 14.08 19.15
CA PRO A 264 10.00 13.42 18.74
C PRO A 264 10.97 13.19 19.91
N ARG A 265 11.13 14.20 20.78
CA ARG A 265 12.04 14.11 21.94
C ARG A 265 11.59 13.10 22.99
N LYS A 266 10.28 12.95 23.25
CA LYS A 266 9.82 11.98 24.25
C LYS A 266 9.67 10.59 23.65
N ALA A 267 9.36 10.46 22.36
CA ALA A 267 9.37 9.18 21.65
C ALA A 267 10.76 8.53 21.70
N PHE A 268 11.82 9.30 21.41
CA PHE A 268 13.20 8.83 21.54
C PHE A 268 13.51 8.34 22.97
N LYS A 269 13.20 9.16 23.99
CA LYS A 269 13.40 8.79 25.40
C LYS A 269 12.55 7.60 25.85
N LEU A 270 11.35 7.46 25.30
CA LEU A 270 10.48 6.33 25.58
C LEU A 270 11.17 5.05 25.11
N ARG A 271 11.66 5.00 23.86
CA ARG A 271 12.41 3.85 23.31
C ARG A 271 13.57 3.44 24.24
N GLU A 272 14.42 4.38 24.66
CA GLU A 272 15.52 4.08 25.59
C GLU A 272 15.03 3.52 26.93
N ARG A 273 13.95 4.09 27.48
CA ARG A 273 13.39 3.68 28.78
C ARG A 273 12.72 2.31 28.72
N LEU A 274 12.07 1.96 27.61
CA LEU A 274 11.48 0.64 27.43
C LEU A 274 12.53 -0.46 27.55
N GLY A 275 13.68 -0.30 26.88
CA GLY A 275 14.79 -1.25 27.00
C GLY A 275 15.42 -1.28 28.39
N THR A 276 15.73 -0.11 28.96
CA THR A 276 16.50 -0.01 30.21
C THR A 276 15.71 -0.28 31.49
N VAL A 277 14.40 0.03 31.52
CA VAL A 277 13.56 -0.07 32.72
C VAL A 277 12.66 -1.31 32.70
N LEU A 278 12.11 -1.66 31.53
CA LEU A 278 11.18 -2.78 31.38
C LEU A 278 11.80 -4.00 30.70
N GLY A 279 13.10 -3.97 30.37
CA GLY A 279 13.76 -5.08 29.68
C GLY A 279 13.30 -5.26 28.22
N GLY A 280 12.67 -4.24 27.64
CA GLY A 280 12.21 -4.23 26.24
C GLY A 280 10.79 -4.73 26.00
N VAL A 281 10.11 -5.28 27.01
CA VAL A 281 8.75 -5.81 26.89
C VAL A 281 7.81 -5.08 27.84
N VAL A 282 6.71 -4.54 27.33
CA VAL A 282 5.67 -3.86 28.10
C VAL A 282 4.52 -4.84 28.37
N PRO A 283 4.31 -5.26 29.63
CA PRO A 283 3.31 -6.27 29.96
C PRO A 283 1.89 -5.70 30.10
N SER A 284 1.76 -4.41 30.44
CA SER A 284 0.47 -3.73 30.55
C SER A 284 0.62 -2.23 30.42
N ARG A 285 -0.46 -1.52 30.08
CA ARG A 285 -0.41 -0.04 30.01
C ARG A 285 -0.10 0.55 31.39
N LYS A 286 -0.55 -0.08 32.47
CA LYS A 286 -0.26 0.33 33.85
C LYS A 286 1.25 0.34 34.14
N ALA A 287 1.99 -0.61 33.57
CA ALA A 287 3.45 -0.72 33.75
C ALA A 287 4.19 0.54 33.29
N LEU A 288 3.69 1.22 32.26
CA LEU A 288 4.27 2.47 31.76
C LEU A 288 4.24 3.59 32.80
N LEU A 289 3.21 3.61 33.66
CA LEU A 289 3.07 4.57 34.74
C LEU A 289 3.78 4.10 36.01
N SER A 290 3.57 2.85 36.44
CA SER A 290 4.12 2.31 37.69
C SER A 290 5.64 2.25 37.68
N SER A 291 6.24 1.89 36.54
CA SER A 291 7.69 1.83 36.35
C SER A 291 8.30 3.18 35.99
N GLN A 292 7.51 4.27 36.06
CA GLN A 292 7.95 5.64 35.77
C GLN A 292 8.57 5.85 34.38
N VAL A 293 8.22 4.98 33.41
CA VAL A 293 8.62 5.14 32.01
C VAL A 293 8.01 6.42 31.46
N LEU A 294 6.70 6.58 31.64
CA LEU A 294 5.94 7.80 31.35
C LEU A 294 5.56 8.55 32.63
N LYS A 295 5.56 9.88 32.55
CA LYS A 295 5.04 10.73 33.62
C LYS A 295 3.52 10.80 33.55
N SER A 296 2.85 10.99 34.68
CA SER A 296 1.37 11.01 34.79
C SER A 296 0.67 11.79 33.68
N LEU A 297 1.01 13.07 33.43
CA LEU A 297 0.35 13.86 32.37
C LEU A 297 0.58 13.30 30.95
N VAL A 298 1.78 12.77 30.68
CA VAL A 298 2.09 12.18 29.37
C VAL A 298 1.37 10.85 29.21
N TYR A 299 1.29 10.06 30.29
CA TYR A 299 0.55 8.81 30.33
C TYR A 299 -0.94 9.05 30.06
N THR A 300 -1.59 10.00 30.75
CA THR A 300 -3.00 10.33 30.52
C THR A 300 -3.29 10.74 29.08
N ASN A 301 -2.35 11.41 28.40
CA ASN A 301 -2.57 11.78 27.00
C ASN A 301 -2.30 10.63 26.02
N ALA A 302 -1.31 9.76 26.31
CA ALA A 302 -0.83 8.76 25.36
C ALA A 302 -1.53 7.39 25.51
N ALA A 303 -2.01 7.05 26.70
CA ALA A 303 -2.34 5.67 27.03
C ALA A 303 -3.51 5.08 26.24
N GLY A 304 -4.46 5.90 25.79
CA GLY A 304 -5.56 5.46 24.91
C GLY A 304 -5.13 5.12 23.48
N PHE A 305 -3.92 5.52 23.08
CA PHE A 305 -3.38 5.32 21.74
C PHE A 305 -2.23 4.30 21.70
N LEU A 306 -1.73 3.88 22.86
CA LEU A 306 -0.68 2.87 22.99
C LEU A 306 -1.30 1.51 23.24
N ARG A 307 -1.19 0.60 22.29
CA ARG A 307 -1.73 -0.75 22.36
C ARG A 307 -0.67 -1.75 22.77
N ILE A 308 -1.11 -2.83 23.40
CA ILE A 308 -0.29 -3.98 23.76
C ILE A 308 -0.98 -5.20 23.18
N ARG A 309 -0.41 -5.73 22.09
CA ARG A 309 -0.91 -6.93 21.43
C ARG A 309 -0.18 -8.16 21.94
N GLU A 310 -0.92 -9.24 22.09
CA GLU A 310 -0.35 -10.55 22.37
C GLU A 310 0.37 -11.08 21.12
N ARG A 311 1.67 -10.81 21.00
CA ARG A 311 2.48 -11.24 19.85
C ARG A 311 3.90 -11.60 20.25
N GLY A 312 4.48 -12.56 19.52
CA GLY A 312 5.88 -12.95 19.64
C GLY A 312 6.24 -13.38 21.05
N LYS A 313 7.35 -12.84 21.57
CA LYS A 313 7.83 -13.15 22.93
C LYS A 313 6.81 -12.81 24.03
N LEU A 314 5.92 -11.84 23.80
CA LEU A 314 4.89 -11.48 24.78
C LEU A 314 3.85 -12.60 24.94
N ALA A 315 3.45 -13.24 23.85
CA ALA A 315 2.50 -14.35 23.87
C ALA A 315 3.07 -15.55 24.65
N GLU A 316 4.36 -15.84 24.44
CA GLU A 316 5.06 -16.91 25.18
C GLU A 316 5.25 -16.59 26.67
N GLN A 317 5.40 -15.32 27.02
CA GLN A 317 5.72 -14.87 28.39
C GLN A 317 4.49 -14.60 29.26
N LEU A 318 3.36 -14.22 28.66
CA LEU A 318 2.19 -13.74 29.40
C LEU A 318 0.94 -14.60 29.26
N GLU A 319 0.95 -15.69 28.48
CA GLU A 319 -0.10 -16.72 28.34
C GLU A 319 -1.46 -16.36 28.99
N GLY A 320 -2.21 -15.44 28.36
CA GLY A 320 -3.56 -15.06 28.80
C GLY A 320 -3.68 -14.11 30.01
N GLN A 321 -2.59 -13.49 30.47
CA GLN A 321 -2.58 -12.50 31.57
C GLN A 321 -2.75 -11.04 31.08
N LEU A 322 -2.93 -10.82 29.78
CA LEU A 322 -3.16 -9.50 29.21
C LEU A 322 -4.57 -9.03 29.50
N ASP A 323 -4.69 -7.76 29.91
CA ASP A 323 -6.00 -7.11 30.04
C ASP A 323 -6.59 -6.95 28.62
N PRO A 324 -7.79 -7.48 28.31
CA PRO A 324 -8.38 -7.40 26.98
C PRO A 324 -8.51 -5.96 26.47
N PHE A 325 -8.64 -4.97 27.37
CA PHE A 325 -8.75 -3.57 26.99
C PHE A 325 -7.41 -2.94 26.58
N ASP A 326 -6.26 -3.57 26.89
CA ASP A 326 -4.93 -3.03 26.54
C ASP A 326 -4.63 -3.08 25.03
N ASP A 327 -5.39 -3.83 24.23
CA ASP A 327 -5.38 -3.76 22.74
C ASP A 327 -6.55 -2.94 22.14
N THR A 328 -7.34 -2.24 22.97
CA THR A 328 -8.47 -1.40 22.50
C THR A 328 -8.17 0.08 22.56
N ARG A 329 -9.01 0.94 21.99
CA ARG A 329 -8.90 2.41 22.24
C ARG A 329 -9.55 2.87 23.54
N VAL A 330 -10.05 1.95 24.36
CA VAL A 330 -10.59 2.30 25.68
C VAL A 330 -9.43 2.82 26.52
N HIS A 331 -9.60 4.03 27.07
CA HIS A 331 -8.56 4.64 27.89
C HIS A 331 -8.45 3.91 29.24
N PRO A 332 -7.23 3.68 29.78
CA PRO A 332 -7.05 2.95 31.04
C PRO A 332 -7.74 3.58 32.25
N GLU A 333 -8.06 4.87 32.21
CA GLU A 333 -8.86 5.50 33.27
C GLU A 333 -10.25 4.86 33.44
N CYS A 334 -10.81 4.30 32.36
CA CYS A 334 -12.15 3.72 32.33
C CYS A 334 -12.23 2.35 33.00
N TYR A 335 -11.20 1.50 32.87
CA TYR A 335 -11.22 0.12 33.39
C TYR A 335 -10.26 -0.13 34.56
N ASN A 336 -9.30 0.77 34.82
CA ASN A 336 -8.38 0.60 35.96
C ASN A 336 -9.00 0.99 37.30
N THR A 337 -10.03 1.83 37.29
CA THR A 337 -10.63 2.40 38.50
C THR A 337 -12.03 1.89 38.78
N GLN A 338 -12.66 1.16 37.85
CA GLN A 338 -14.10 0.93 37.87
C GLN A 338 -14.48 -0.50 37.49
N ASP A 339 -15.28 -1.14 38.35
CA ASP A 339 -15.76 -2.52 38.22
C ASP A 339 -16.73 -2.71 37.04
N TRP A 340 -17.36 -1.65 36.55
CA TRP A 340 -18.39 -1.76 35.51
C TRP A 340 -17.86 -2.14 34.12
N ALA A 341 -16.66 -1.70 33.72
CA ALA A 341 -16.08 -2.09 32.42
C ALA A 341 -15.76 -3.58 32.39
N GLN A 342 -15.22 -4.11 33.48
CA GLN A 342 -14.99 -5.53 33.68
C GLN A 342 -16.31 -6.32 33.73
N ARG A 343 -17.36 -5.78 34.39
CA ARG A 343 -18.71 -6.36 34.37
C ARG A 343 -19.37 -6.35 32.99
N ILE A 344 -19.16 -5.32 32.17
CA ILE A 344 -19.65 -5.29 30.78
C ILE A 344 -18.98 -6.40 29.98
N CYS A 345 -17.67 -6.60 30.12
CA CYS A 345 -16.97 -7.72 29.49
C CYS A 345 -17.42 -9.07 30.02
N ALA A 346 -17.55 -9.25 31.34
CA ALA A 346 -18.04 -10.49 31.93
C ALA A 346 -19.46 -10.84 31.44
N ASN A 347 -20.36 -9.84 31.42
CA ASN A 347 -21.70 -10.02 30.88
C ASN A 347 -21.69 -10.23 29.35
N ALA A 348 -20.75 -9.64 28.62
CA ALA A 348 -20.58 -9.88 27.18
C ALA A 348 -20.07 -11.30 26.89
N LEU A 349 -19.28 -11.88 27.80
CA LEU A 349 -18.77 -13.26 27.69
C LEU A 349 -19.90 -14.28 27.97
N ASP A 350 -20.84 -13.95 28.84
CA ASP A 350 -21.97 -14.82 29.21
C ASP A 350 -23.26 -14.59 28.39
N VAL A 351 -23.46 -13.37 27.87
CA VAL A 351 -24.65 -12.95 27.11
C VAL A 351 -24.21 -12.61 25.69
N GLN A 352 -24.92 -13.15 24.68
CA GLN A 352 -24.73 -12.71 23.30
C GLN A 352 -24.70 -11.17 23.27
N VAL A 353 -23.58 -10.56 22.88
CA VAL A 353 -23.32 -9.10 23.00
C VAL A 353 -24.38 -8.25 22.28
N ASN A 354 -25.08 -8.85 21.33
CA ASN A 354 -26.23 -8.28 20.63
C ASN A 354 -27.49 -8.08 21.52
N GLN A 355 -27.57 -8.70 22.68
CA GLN A 355 -28.69 -8.62 23.65
C GLN A 355 -28.40 -7.67 24.81
N LEU A 356 -27.16 -7.17 24.96
CA LEU A 356 -26.84 -6.18 25.99
C LEU A 356 -27.40 -4.81 25.56
N ASP A 357 -28.44 -4.36 26.29
CA ASP A 357 -28.95 -2.99 26.22
C ASP A 357 -28.00 -2.04 26.96
N LEU A 358 -26.84 -1.83 26.34
CA LEU A 358 -25.79 -0.94 26.83
C LEU A 358 -26.26 0.53 26.88
N THR A 359 -27.29 0.87 26.10
CA THR A 359 -27.98 2.16 26.10
C THR A 359 -28.74 2.38 27.40
N ALA A 360 -29.54 1.41 27.86
CA ALA A 360 -30.22 1.50 29.15
C ALA A 360 -29.23 1.58 30.34
N TYR A 361 -28.09 0.90 30.25
CA TYR A 361 -27.04 0.97 31.27
C TYR A 361 -26.32 2.33 31.30
N ALA A 362 -26.04 2.90 30.12
CA ALA A 362 -25.46 4.24 30.00
C ALA A 362 -26.43 5.33 30.50
N ASP A 363 -27.72 5.22 30.18
CA ASP A 363 -28.77 6.14 30.64
C ASP A 363 -28.92 6.11 32.17
N GLU A 364 -28.81 4.94 32.81
CA GLU A 364 -28.86 4.82 34.28
C GLU A 364 -27.65 5.50 34.95
N LEU A 365 -26.44 5.34 34.39
CA LEU A 365 -25.23 6.02 34.88
C LEU A 365 -25.29 7.54 34.66
N GLN A 366 -25.90 7.98 33.55
CA GLN A 366 -26.14 9.40 33.29
C GLN A 366 -27.15 10.00 34.28
N ARG A 367 -28.19 9.23 34.65
CA ARG A 367 -29.16 9.59 35.71
C ARG A 367 -28.52 9.77 37.09
N GLN A 368 -27.42 9.07 37.35
CA GLN A 368 -26.64 9.18 38.58
C GLN A 368 -25.71 10.41 38.62
N GLY A 369 -25.70 11.24 37.58
CA GLY A 369 -25.02 12.55 37.57
C GLY A 369 -23.60 12.54 37.02
N GLU A 370 -23.21 11.51 36.27
CA GLU A 370 -21.83 11.27 35.87
C GLU A 370 -21.60 11.57 34.37
N GLY A 371 -21.91 12.80 33.94
CA GLY A 371 -21.95 13.19 32.51
C GLY A 371 -20.66 12.99 31.69
N LYS A 372 -19.48 12.83 32.32
CA LYS A 372 -18.24 12.42 31.60
C LYS A 372 -18.17 10.92 31.30
N ARG A 373 -18.92 10.10 32.06
CA ARG A 373 -18.90 8.64 31.96
C ARG A 373 -19.76 8.11 30.82
N ALA A 374 -20.80 8.86 30.41
CA ALA A 374 -21.59 8.55 29.21
C ALA A 374 -20.70 8.51 27.95
N GLN A 375 -19.82 9.50 27.75
CA GLN A 375 -18.87 9.51 26.62
C GLN A 375 -17.84 8.39 26.68
N GLN A 376 -17.39 8.00 27.89
CA GLN A 376 -16.47 6.88 28.07
C GLN A 376 -17.15 5.53 27.78
N LEU A 377 -18.43 5.40 28.14
CA LEU A 377 -19.27 4.25 27.80
C LEU A 377 -19.51 4.19 26.30
N ASP A 378 -19.83 5.29 25.64
CA ASP A 378 -20.00 5.33 24.19
C ASP A 378 -18.75 4.82 23.46
N SER A 379 -17.55 5.26 23.87
CA SER A 379 -16.28 4.76 23.32
C SER A 379 -16.08 3.26 23.55
N ILE A 380 -16.44 2.73 24.72
CA ILE A 380 -16.35 1.30 25.03
C ILE A 380 -17.36 0.51 24.20
N VAL A 381 -18.60 0.97 24.15
CA VAL A 381 -19.67 0.36 23.36
C VAL A 381 -19.31 0.36 21.88
N GLU A 382 -18.71 1.43 21.38
CA GLU A 382 -18.26 1.52 20.00
C GLU A 382 -17.15 0.50 19.72
N GLU A 383 -16.10 0.43 20.55
CA GLU A 383 -15.03 -0.57 20.39
C GLU A 383 -15.55 -2.01 20.51
N ILE A 384 -16.44 -2.30 21.46
CA ILE A 384 -17.00 -3.64 21.65
C ILE A 384 -17.96 -4.02 20.51
N ARG A 385 -18.82 -3.09 20.05
CA ARG A 385 -19.82 -3.37 19.00
C ARG A 385 -19.24 -3.33 17.59
N TYR A 386 -18.11 -2.67 17.37
CA TYR A 386 -17.55 -2.50 16.03
C TYR A 386 -17.26 -3.85 15.35
N PRO A 387 -16.60 -4.84 15.99
CA PRO A 387 -16.44 -6.19 15.43
C PRO A 387 -17.76 -6.87 15.05
N TYR A 388 -18.86 -6.64 15.79
CA TYR A 388 -20.16 -7.24 15.48
C TYR A 388 -20.90 -6.55 14.32
N ARG A 389 -20.63 -5.26 14.09
CA ARG A 389 -21.25 -4.51 12.99
C ARG A 389 -20.52 -4.70 11.65
N HIS A 390 -19.20 -4.88 11.73
CA HIS A 390 -18.30 -4.78 10.57
C HIS A 390 -17.32 -5.96 10.43
N GLY A 391 -17.24 -6.87 11.40
CA GLY A 391 -16.35 -8.04 11.37
C GLY A 391 -16.97 -9.31 10.77
N ASN A 392 -16.11 -10.26 10.42
CA ASN A 392 -16.49 -11.63 10.05
C ASN A 392 -16.70 -12.52 11.29
N ASP A 393 -17.27 -13.72 11.12
CA ASP A 393 -17.60 -14.64 12.22
C ASP A 393 -16.39 -14.95 13.14
N GLU A 394 -15.16 -14.94 12.61
CA GLU A 394 -13.93 -15.11 13.39
C GLU A 394 -13.56 -13.87 14.23
N MET A 395 -13.71 -12.64 13.69
CA MET A 395 -13.55 -11.40 14.48
C MET A 395 -14.59 -11.27 15.58
N ILE A 396 -15.80 -11.77 15.34
CA ILE A 396 -16.89 -11.82 16.31
C ILE A 396 -16.52 -12.73 17.50
N ASN A 397 -15.78 -13.82 17.23
CA ASN A 397 -15.36 -14.79 18.26
C ASN A 397 -14.23 -14.29 19.16
N GLN A 398 -13.40 -13.33 18.71
CA GLN A 398 -12.26 -12.81 19.48
C GLN A 398 -12.58 -11.61 20.39
N MET A 399 -13.86 -11.35 20.67
CA MET A 399 -14.38 -10.43 21.69
C MET A 399 -13.39 -9.37 22.23
N VAL A 400 -13.58 -8.11 21.81
CA VAL A 400 -12.85 -6.91 22.28
C VAL A 400 -11.43 -6.79 21.70
N VAL A 401 -11.34 -6.62 20.38
CA VAL A 401 -10.10 -6.29 19.67
C VAL A 401 -10.28 -5.00 18.88
N HIS A 402 -9.27 -4.12 18.90
CA HIS A 402 -9.31 -2.92 18.08
C HIS A 402 -9.33 -3.29 16.58
N VAL A 403 -10.27 -2.67 15.86
CA VAL A 403 -10.37 -2.82 14.41
C VAL A 403 -9.80 -1.59 13.72
N ASP A 404 -8.83 -1.82 12.84
CA ASP A 404 -8.27 -0.78 12.00
C ASP A 404 -9.36 -0.24 11.07
N ARG A 405 -9.60 1.08 11.14
CA ARG A 405 -10.67 1.77 10.39
C ARG A 405 -10.19 2.36 9.07
N ARG A 406 -8.91 2.21 8.73
CA ARG A 406 -8.36 2.71 7.46
C ARG A 406 -9.00 1.98 6.29
N MET A 407 -9.08 2.67 5.15
CA MET A 407 -9.53 2.03 3.93
C MET A 407 -8.55 0.92 3.53
N PRO A 408 -9.07 -0.27 3.18
CA PRO A 408 -8.23 -1.35 2.71
C PRO A 408 -7.52 -0.97 1.40
N TYR A 409 -6.35 -1.54 1.16
CA TYR A 409 -5.79 -1.52 -0.19
C TYR A 409 -6.78 -2.14 -1.18
N SER A 410 -6.90 -1.48 -2.32
CA SER A 410 -7.54 -2.02 -3.50
C SER A 410 -6.50 -2.07 -4.60
N THR A 411 -6.49 -3.15 -5.36
CA THR A 411 -5.72 -3.19 -6.61
C THR A 411 -6.20 -2.05 -7.52
N PRO A 412 -5.28 -1.32 -8.16
CA PRO A 412 -5.66 -0.22 -9.04
C PRO A 412 -6.50 -0.74 -10.21
N GLY A 413 -7.46 0.08 -10.65
CA GLY A 413 -8.18 -0.17 -11.90
C GLY A 413 -7.27 -0.04 -13.12
N GLU A 414 -7.78 -0.35 -14.31
CA GLU A 414 -6.99 -0.25 -15.55
C GLU A 414 -6.48 1.17 -15.81
N ASP A 415 -7.32 2.17 -15.54
CA ASP A 415 -6.97 3.58 -15.72
C ASP A 415 -5.91 4.05 -14.72
N GLU A 416 -6.09 3.70 -13.46
CA GLU A 416 -5.16 4.06 -12.39
C GLU A 416 -3.81 3.35 -12.58
N LEU A 417 -3.81 2.07 -12.96
CA LEU A 417 -2.59 1.33 -13.26
C LEU A 417 -1.89 1.90 -14.50
N PHE A 418 -2.64 2.33 -15.51
CA PHE A 418 -2.09 3.02 -16.67
C PHE A 418 -1.36 4.29 -16.23
N GLU A 419 -1.99 5.14 -15.43
CA GLU A 419 -1.38 6.35 -14.88
C GLU A 419 -0.13 6.02 -14.04
N TRP A 420 -0.18 5.05 -13.13
CA TRP A 420 0.95 4.72 -12.25
C TRP A 420 2.20 4.22 -12.99
N LEU A 421 2.00 3.53 -14.12
CA LEU A 421 3.09 2.97 -14.93
C LEU A 421 3.59 3.96 -16.01
N THR A 422 2.75 4.88 -16.46
CA THR A 422 3.09 5.79 -17.57
C THR A 422 3.40 7.20 -17.10
N GLY A 423 2.83 7.62 -15.97
CA GLY A 423 2.77 9.03 -15.55
C GLY A 423 1.85 9.88 -16.42
N GLU A 424 1.15 9.28 -17.39
CA GLU A 424 0.26 9.97 -18.31
C GLU A 424 -1.17 9.96 -17.78
N THR A 425 -1.86 11.10 -17.94
CA THR A 425 -3.25 11.28 -17.54
C THR A 425 -4.10 11.56 -18.76
N ASP A 426 -5.43 11.53 -18.61
CA ASP A 426 -6.34 11.92 -19.70
C ASP A 426 -6.18 13.41 -20.09
N ALA A 427 -5.50 14.22 -19.27
CA ALA A 427 -5.13 15.58 -19.64
C ALA A 427 -3.98 15.64 -20.65
N THR A 428 -2.97 14.76 -20.51
CA THR A 428 -1.77 14.73 -21.35
C THR A 428 -1.95 13.82 -22.57
N LEU A 429 -2.68 12.72 -22.42
CA LEU A 429 -2.78 11.66 -23.42
C LEU A 429 -4.25 11.28 -23.66
N ARG A 430 -4.89 11.95 -24.63
CA ARG A 430 -6.30 11.75 -25.01
C ARG A 430 -6.50 11.73 -26.52
N GLU A 431 -7.67 11.28 -26.95
CA GLU A 431 -8.08 11.31 -28.35
C GLU A 431 -8.02 12.75 -28.91
N GLY A 432 -7.49 12.90 -30.12
CA GLY A 432 -7.31 14.18 -30.80
C GLY A 432 -5.99 14.90 -30.50
N VAL A 433 -5.24 14.53 -29.45
CA VAL A 433 -3.93 15.13 -29.16
C VAL A 433 -2.88 14.67 -30.16
N LEU A 434 -2.06 15.61 -30.63
CA LEU A 434 -0.91 15.32 -31.49
C LEU A 434 0.30 14.95 -30.64
N VAL A 435 0.90 13.80 -30.95
CA VAL A 435 2.08 13.30 -30.25
C VAL A 435 3.21 13.00 -31.23
N PRO A 436 4.46 13.31 -30.89
CA PRO A 436 5.61 12.91 -31.68
C PRO A 436 5.83 11.40 -31.52
N VAL A 437 5.96 10.70 -32.64
CA VAL A 437 6.16 9.26 -32.69
C VAL A 437 7.32 8.88 -33.59
N ARG A 438 8.10 7.90 -33.13
CA ARG A 438 9.16 7.26 -33.90
C ARG A 438 8.63 5.99 -34.56
N ILE A 439 8.81 5.89 -35.87
CA ILE A 439 8.46 4.70 -36.64
C ILE A 439 9.40 3.57 -36.26
N MET A 440 8.87 2.45 -35.77
CA MET A 440 9.67 1.28 -35.36
C MET A 440 9.79 0.27 -36.49
N ARG A 441 8.66 -0.15 -37.06
CA ARG A 441 8.55 -1.20 -38.08
C ARG A 441 7.19 -1.15 -38.75
N HIS A 442 7.08 -1.60 -39.98
CA HIS A 442 5.85 -1.62 -40.77
C HIS A 442 5.64 -2.99 -41.42
N ASN A 443 4.37 -3.36 -41.64
CA ASN A 443 3.96 -4.60 -42.29
C ASN A 443 2.59 -4.41 -42.96
N ASP A 444 2.08 -5.38 -43.71
CA ASP A 444 0.78 -5.31 -44.41
C ASP A 444 -0.47 -5.05 -43.53
N ALA A 445 -0.34 -4.95 -42.21
CA ALA A 445 -1.42 -4.54 -41.32
C ALA A 445 -1.35 -3.05 -40.93
N GLY A 446 -0.14 -2.49 -40.83
CA GLY A 446 0.06 -1.07 -40.52
C GLY A 446 1.48 -0.76 -40.07
N VAL A 447 1.62 0.33 -39.32
CA VAL A 447 2.89 0.85 -38.84
C VAL A 447 2.92 0.82 -37.32
N ARG A 448 3.92 0.13 -36.76
CA ARG A 448 4.19 0.15 -35.32
C ARG A 448 5.08 1.32 -35.00
N VAL A 449 4.67 2.11 -34.02
CA VAL A 449 5.37 3.32 -33.61
C VAL A 449 5.65 3.30 -32.10
N ARG A 450 6.56 4.15 -31.66
CA ARG A 450 6.85 4.41 -30.25
C ARG A 450 6.72 5.91 -30.01
N LEU A 451 6.05 6.30 -28.92
CA LEU A 451 5.96 7.70 -28.54
C LEU A 451 7.32 8.22 -28.09
N GLU A 452 7.66 9.42 -28.54
CA GLU A 452 8.87 10.13 -28.15
C GLU A 452 8.60 11.09 -26.99
N GLY A 453 9.58 11.22 -26.08
CA GLY A 453 9.48 12.15 -24.94
C GLY A 453 8.60 11.70 -23.77
N GLY A 454 7.96 10.53 -23.84
CA GLY A 454 7.14 9.95 -22.77
C GLY A 454 7.67 8.59 -22.25
N PRO A 455 6.88 7.80 -21.51
CA PRO A 455 7.26 6.51 -20.89
C PRO A 455 7.57 5.37 -21.90
N GLY A 456 7.77 5.70 -23.17
CA GLY A 456 8.09 4.75 -24.23
C GLY A 456 6.89 3.89 -24.64
N LEU A 457 5.66 4.42 -24.54
CA LEU A 457 4.44 3.75 -25.00
C LEU A 457 4.53 3.37 -26.48
N PHE A 458 3.98 2.21 -26.80
CA PHE A 458 3.88 1.76 -28.18
C PHE A 458 2.51 2.11 -28.75
N GLY A 459 2.52 2.48 -30.02
CA GLY A 459 1.31 2.70 -30.79
C GLY A 459 1.29 1.86 -32.06
N PHE A 460 0.10 1.75 -32.61
CA PHE A 460 -0.17 1.12 -33.89
C PHE A 460 -1.00 2.07 -34.76
N VAL A 461 -0.50 2.35 -35.95
CA VAL A 461 -1.19 3.09 -37.00
C VAL A 461 -1.70 2.06 -38.00
N PRO A 462 -3.01 1.78 -38.08
CA PRO A 462 -3.54 0.88 -39.09
C PRO A 462 -3.26 1.42 -40.49
N GLY A 463 -3.11 0.55 -41.50
CA GLY A 463 -2.79 0.94 -42.88
C GLY A 463 -3.66 2.09 -43.42
N ASP A 464 -4.96 2.05 -43.15
CA ASP A 464 -5.90 3.09 -43.58
C ASP A 464 -5.54 4.49 -43.03
N TYR A 465 -4.93 4.57 -41.85
CA TYR A 465 -4.61 5.82 -41.15
C TYR A 465 -3.18 6.30 -41.41
N VAL A 466 -2.48 5.77 -42.41
CA VAL A 466 -1.10 6.18 -42.74
C VAL A 466 -1.07 7.41 -43.65
N THR A 467 -1.98 7.51 -44.62
CA THR A 467 -2.05 8.63 -45.59
C THR A 467 -3.51 8.92 -45.96
N ASP A 468 -3.77 10.15 -46.39
CA ASP A 468 -5.07 10.56 -46.97
C ASP A 468 -5.23 10.09 -48.42
N ASP A 469 -4.15 9.69 -49.07
CA ASP A 469 -4.16 9.29 -50.47
C ASP A 469 -4.78 7.90 -50.63
N VAL A 470 -5.87 7.82 -51.39
CA VAL A 470 -6.71 6.62 -51.59
C VAL A 470 -5.98 5.47 -52.31
N LEU A 471 -4.80 5.71 -52.91
CA LEU A 471 -4.04 4.75 -53.70
C LEU A 471 -2.51 4.93 -53.56
N PRO A 472 -1.84 4.30 -52.58
CA PRO A 472 -0.43 3.97 -52.72
C PRO A 472 -0.28 2.69 -53.58
N PRO A 473 0.71 2.61 -54.48
CA PRO A 473 0.92 1.44 -55.35
C PRO A 473 1.39 0.16 -54.62
N ASP A 474 1.60 0.22 -53.30
CA ASP A 474 1.76 -0.92 -52.41
C ASP A 474 1.25 -0.49 -51.03
N PRO A 475 0.27 -1.18 -50.41
CA PRO A 475 -0.42 -0.63 -49.25
C PRO A 475 0.52 -0.32 -48.07
N ILE A 476 1.58 -1.10 -47.85
CA ILE A 476 2.46 -0.88 -46.68
C ILE A 476 3.95 -1.18 -46.95
N THR A 477 4.32 -1.79 -48.09
CA THR A 477 5.71 -2.18 -48.43
C THR A 477 6.43 -1.27 -49.43
N GLY A 478 5.75 -0.28 -50.03
CA GLY A 478 6.29 0.51 -51.14
C GLY A 478 6.90 1.86 -50.76
N GLN A 479 8.21 1.89 -50.50
CA GLN A 479 9.13 3.04 -50.64
C GLN A 479 8.50 4.45 -50.73
N GLY A 480 8.31 5.14 -49.59
CA GLY A 480 8.27 6.61 -49.63
C GLY A 480 7.56 7.34 -48.49
N VAL A 481 6.48 6.78 -47.94
CA VAL A 481 5.63 7.52 -46.99
C VAL A 481 6.22 7.55 -45.59
N VAL A 482 6.67 6.40 -45.09
CA VAL A 482 7.29 6.26 -43.77
C VAL A 482 8.60 5.48 -43.87
N LYS A 483 9.63 5.93 -43.16
CA LYS A 483 10.90 5.22 -43.03
C LYS A 483 11.07 4.74 -41.59
N GLU A 484 11.67 3.57 -41.41
CA GLU A 484 12.04 3.13 -40.07
C GLU A 484 12.94 4.15 -39.39
N ASN A 485 12.74 4.34 -38.08
CA ASN A 485 13.42 5.32 -37.24
C ASN A 485 13.12 6.80 -37.57
N GLN A 486 12.20 7.09 -38.49
CA GLN A 486 11.73 8.46 -38.75
C GLN A 486 10.87 8.98 -37.60
N LEU A 487 11.01 10.27 -37.30
CA LEU A 487 10.14 11.00 -36.37
C LEU A 487 9.00 11.66 -37.15
N MET A 488 7.77 11.48 -36.69
CA MET A 488 6.55 12.06 -37.28
C MET A 488 5.58 12.49 -36.18
N GLU A 489 4.69 13.42 -36.50
CA GLU A 489 3.55 13.74 -35.63
C GLU A 489 2.38 12.83 -35.97
N ALA A 490 1.72 12.30 -34.95
CA ALA A 490 0.55 11.45 -35.10
C ALA A 490 -0.58 11.93 -34.19
N ALA A 491 -1.81 11.90 -34.69
CA ALA A 491 -3.00 12.17 -33.89
C ALA A 491 -3.43 10.90 -33.14
N ILE A 492 -3.75 11.03 -31.86
CA ILE A 492 -4.30 9.91 -31.08
C ILE A 492 -5.76 9.68 -31.49
N ILE A 493 -6.07 8.47 -31.95
CA ILE A 493 -7.44 8.07 -32.28
C ILE A 493 -8.10 7.43 -31.06
N LYS A 494 -7.37 6.57 -30.36
CA LYS A 494 -7.87 5.84 -29.20
C LYS A 494 -6.72 5.43 -28.28
N VAL A 495 -6.95 5.52 -26.99
CA VAL A 495 -6.05 5.01 -25.94
C VAL A 495 -6.63 3.70 -25.40
N ASP A 496 -5.96 2.57 -25.65
CA ASP A 496 -6.32 1.29 -25.03
C ASP A 496 -5.49 1.10 -23.76
N LYS A 497 -6.07 1.53 -22.62
CA LYS A 497 -5.42 1.50 -21.30
C LYS A 497 -5.17 0.07 -20.81
N ALA A 498 -6.08 -0.88 -21.08
CA ALA A 498 -5.90 -2.30 -20.75
C ALA A 498 -4.70 -2.91 -21.49
N ARG A 499 -4.51 -2.58 -22.77
CA ARG A 499 -3.39 -3.08 -23.58
C ARG A 499 -2.14 -2.21 -23.53
N PHE A 500 -2.21 -1.03 -22.92
CA PHE A 500 -1.20 0.03 -22.99
C PHE A 500 -0.71 0.25 -24.43
N GLU A 501 -1.64 0.31 -25.36
CA GLU A 501 -1.37 0.49 -26.77
C GLU A 501 -2.21 1.66 -27.30
N LEU A 502 -1.56 2.52 -28.09
CA LEU A 502 -2.24 3.66 -28.69
C LEU A 502 -2.61 3.34 -30.13
N LYS A 503 -3.85 3.64 -30.51
CA LYS A 503 -4.26 3.67 -31.91
C LYS A 503 -4.08 5.09 -32.41
N LEU A 504 -3.30 5.24 -33.48
CA LEU A 504 -2.81 6.53 -33.96
C LEU A 504 -3.12 6.74 -35.45
N SER A 505 -3.13 8.00 -35.88
CA SER A 505 -3.23 8.41 -37.29
C SER A 505 -2.04 9.27 -37.72
N LEU A 506 -1.50 9.00 -38.91
CA LEU A 506 -0.50 9.83 -39.60
C LEU A 506 -1.11 10.63 -40.76
N ARG A 507 -2.44 10.56 -40.94
CA ARG A 507 -3.14 11.35 -41.97
C ARG A 507 -2.93 12.84 -41.75
N LYS A 508 -2.76 13.60 -42.84
CA LYS A 508 -2.65 15.07 -42.77
C LYS A 508 -3.98 15.68 -42.32
N SER A 509 -5.10 15.08 -42.71
CA SER A 509 -6.45 15.51 -42.28
C SER A 509 -6.64 15.42 -40.76
N ASP A 510 -6.13 14.37 -40.12
CA ASP A 510 -6.24 14.16 -38.67
C ASP A 510 -5.18 14.93 -37.87
N THR A 511 -4.01 15.20 -38.48
CA THR A 511 -2.91 15.93 -37.83
C THR A 511 -3.01 17.45 -37.95
N MET A 512 -3.91 17.97 -38.79
CA MET A 512 -4.24 19.40 -38.89
C MET A 512 -5.74 19.63 -38.67
N PRO A 513 -6.25 19.51 -37.43
CA PRO A 513 -7.65 19.76 -37.14
C PRO A 513 -8.02 21.24 -37.32
N ASP A 514 -9.30 21.51 -37.61
CA ASP A 514 -9.87 22.85 -37.75
C ASP A 514 -9.64 23.68 -36.46
N PRO A 515 -8.98 24.86 -36.52
CA PRO A 515 -8.60 25.64 -35.33
C PRO A 515 -9.78 26.02 -34.43
N ASP A 516 -10.98 26.21 -34.98
CA ASP A 516 -12.19 26.58 -34.20
C ASP A 516 -12.74 25.40 -33.37
N LYS A 517 -12.37 24.17 -33.73
CA LYS A 517 -12.79 22.96 -33.02
C LYS A 517 -11.85 22.64 -31.85
N ALA A 518 -10.53 22.83 -32.04
CA ALA A 518 -9.53 22.61 -31.01
C ALA A 518 -9.68 23.55 -29.79
N LEU A 519 -10.02 24.83 -30.02
CA LEU A 519 -10.21 25.83 -28.95
C LEU A 519 -11.38 25.53 -28.01
N LYS A 520 -12.46 24.91 -28.51
CA LYS A 520 -13.64 24.58 -27.70
C LYS A 520 -13.39 23.39 -26.77
N ASP A 521 -12.69 22.38 -27.27
CA ASP A 521 -12.38 21.17 -26.49
C ASP A 521 -11.39 21.48 -25.35
N ASP A 522 -10.49 22.46 -25.53
CA ASP A 522 -9.54 22.88 -24.49
C ASP A 522 -10.20 23.72 -23.36
N ASP A 523 -11.13 24.63 -23.68
CA ASP A 523 -11.83 25.46 -22.68
C ASP A 523 -12.78 24.66 -21.78
N GLU A 524 -13.48 23.65 -22.34
CA GLU A 524 -14.40 22.78 -21.58
C GLU A 524 -13.62 21.86 -20.61
N PHE A 525 -12.39 21.49 -20.98
CA PHE A 525 -11.55 20.58 -20.19
C PHE A 525 -10.73 21.30 -19.10
N LEU A 526 -10.29 22.53 -19.34
CA LEU A 526 -9.61 23.35 -18.31
C LEU A 526 -10.49 23.54 -17.06
N GLY A 527 -11.82 23.50 -17.19
CA GLY A 527 -12.76 23.51 -16.06
C GLY A 527 -12.76 22.22 -15.21
N LEU A 528 -12.45 21.06 -15.81
CA LEU A 528 -12.46 19.75 -15.15
C LEU A 528 -11.10 19.39 -14.50
N ALA A 529 -10.00 19.92 -15.02
CA ALA A 529 -8.65 19.65 -14.49
C ALA A 529 -8.40 20.21 -13.08
N PHE A 530 -9.25 21.12 -12.58
CA PHE A 530 -9.18 21.65 -11.21
C PHE A 530 -9.83 20.75 -10.15
N GLU A 531 -10.59 19.73 -10.55
CA GLU A 531 -11.20 18.73 -9.66
C GLU A 531 -10.42 17.41 -9.70
N GLN A 532 -9.09 17.44 -9.53
CA GLN A 532 -8.36 16.19 -9.33
C GLN A 532 -8.54 15.68 -7.90
N PRO A 533 -9.01 14.42 -7.72
CA PRO A 533 -9.09 13.83 -6.40
C PRO A 533 -7.71 13.72 -5.75
N LEU A 534 -7.65 13.80 -4.41
CA LEU A 534 -6.45 13.44 -3.65
C LEU A 534 -5.91 12.06 -4.06
N ASP A 535 -4.59 11.94 -4.07
CA ASP A 535 -3.84 10.69 -4.31
C ASP A 535 -4.46 9.51 -3.54
N SER A 536 -4.67 8.38 -4.23
CA SER A 536 -5.33 7.20 -3.69
C SER A 536 -4.60 6.61 -2.47
N ASP A 537 -3.28 6.79 -2.39
CA ASP A 537 -2.49 6.38 -1.23
C ASP A 537 -2.71 7.27 -0.01
N MET A 538 -2.94 8.57 -0.21
CA MET A 538 -3.30 9.49 0.89
C MET A 538 -4.68 9.15 1.46
N ARG A 539 -5.61 8.69 0.62
CA ARG A 539 -6.93 8.20 1.06
C ARG A 539 -6.83 6.95 1.95
N ARG A 540 -5.75 6.16 1.84
CA ARG A 540 -5.54 4.99 2.70
C ARG A 540 -5.10 5.37 4.11
N ILE A 541 -4.60 6.60 4.29
CA ILE A 541 -4.03 7.08 5.55
C ILE A 541 -4.95 8.10 6.24
N PHE A 542 -5.57 8.99 5.46
CA PHE A 542 -6.44 10.08 5.91
C PHE A 542 -7.84 9.93 5.35
#